data_AF-A0A259CTY7-F1
#
_entry.id   AF-A0A259CTY7-F1
#
_cell.length_a   1.000
_cell.length_b   1.000
_cell.length_c   1.000
_cell.angle_alpha   90.00
_cell.angle_beta   90.00
_cell.angle_gamma   90.00
#
_symmetry.space_group_name_H-M   'P 1'
#
loop_
_entity.id
_entity.type
_entity.pdbx_description
1 polymer ?
#
loop_
_entity_poly.entity_id
_entity_poly.type
_entity_poly.pdbx_seq_one_letter_code
_entity_poly.pdbx_strand_id
1 'polypeptide(L)'
;ELLNHARSAVTVNSTDGQQALWRGLPLRSFGTAVYAKPEFVSTQPLAAFFAAPDRPDTRAYRDYRQYLLETSQVAGGFYSARGRRALLRQIVDLMLADEDPYDALRLGSAAPRQQLRLVR
;
A
#
# COMPACT_ATOMS: atom_id res chain seq x y z
N GLU A 1 -1.65 15.77 -7.35
CA GLU A 1 -2.18 17.13 -7.15
C GLU A 1 -3.63 17.14 -6.69
N LEU A 2 -4.52 16.34 -7.31
CA LEU A 2 -5.93 16.25 -6.91
C LEU A 2 -6.14 15.93 -5.42
N LEU A 3 -5.51 14.86 -4.92
CA LEU A 3 -5.66 14.45 -3.51
C LEU A 3 -5.06 15.44 -2.51
N ASN A 4 -4.20 16.37 -2.92
CA ASN A 4 -3.62 17.34 -1.99
C ASN A 4 -4.66 18.39 -1.54
N HIS A 5 -5.75 18.55 -2.29
CA HIS A 5 -6.83 19.48 -2.00
C HIS A 5 -8.14 18.78 -1.60
N ALA A 6 -8.13 17.44 -1.53
CA ALA A 6 -9.28 16.65 -1.14
C ALA A 6 -9.47 16.67 0.38
N ARG A 7 -10.73 16.65 0.84
CA ARG A 7 -11.07 16.53 2.27
C ARG A 7 -11.35 15.08 2.69
N SER A 8 -11.79 14.27 1.75
CA SER A 8 -12.03 12.83 1.90
C SER A 8 -11.96 12.17 0.52
N ALA A 9 -11.88 10.85 0.49
CA ALA A 9 -11.90 10.07 -0.74
C ALA A 9 -12.93 8.95 -0.65
N VAL A 10 -13.54 8.64 -1.79
CA VAL A 10 -14.45 7.50 -1.97
C VAL A 10 -13.91 6.66 -3.12
N THR A 11 -13.90 5.34 -2.95
CA THR A 11 -13.42 4.43 -3.99
C THR A 11 -14.17 3.10 -3.94
N VAL A 12 -14.11 2.33 -5.03
CA VAL A 12 -14.50 0.91 -5.01
C VAL A 12 -13.33 0.12 -4.44
N ASN A 13 -12.28 -0.07 -5.22
CA ASN A 13 -11.08 -0.83 -4.85
C ASN A 13 -9.79 -0.25 -5.49
N SER A 14 -9.79 1.03 -5.90
CA SER A 14 -8.61 1.65 -6.54
C SER A 14 -7.43 1.69 -5.59
N THR A 15 -6.22 1.51 -6.11
CA THR A 15 -4.97 1.74 -5.36
C THR A 15 -4.79 3.21 -4.97
N ASP A 16 -5.51 4.14 -5.59
CA ASP A 16 -5.60 5.54 -5.16
C ASP A 16 -6.11 5.69 -3.73
N GLY A 17 -6.87 4.70 -3.21
CA GLY A 17 -7.24 4.64 -1.80
C GLY A 17 -6.01 4.64 -0.88
N GLN A 18 -4.96 3.90 -1.23
CA GLN A 18 -3.70 3.94 -0.48
C GLN A 18 -3.03 5.31 -0.53
N GLN A 19 -3.14 6.02 -1.66
CA GLN A 19 -2.61 7.38 -1.78
C GLN A 19 -3.37 8.38 -0.89
N ALA A 20 -4.67 8.19 -0.71
CA ALA A 20 -5.47 8.96 0.24
C ALA A 20 -5.06 8.67 1.69
N LEU A 21 -4.92 7.38 2.04
CA LEU A 21 -4.50 6.95 3.38
C LEU A 21 -3.09 7.43 3.75
N TRP A 22 -2.15 7.41 2.80
CA TRP A 22 -0.80 7.96 2.99
C TRP A 22 -0.81 9.45 3.35
N ARG A 23 -1.82 10.19 2.88
CA ARG A 23 -2.03 11.61 3.19
C ARG A 23 -2.87 11.82 4.46
N GLY A 24 -3.30 10.75 5.12
CA GLY A 24 -4.19 10.81 6.28
C GLY A 24 -5.61 11.24 5.94
N LEU A 25 -6.03 11.14 4.67
CA LEU A 25 -7.39 11.49 4.27
C LEU A 25 -8.37 10.40 4.70
N PRO A 26 -9.55 10.77 5.25
CA PRO A 26 -10.65 9.85 5.42
C PRO A 26 -11.02 9.15 4.11
N LEU A 27 -11.18 7.83 4.18
CA LEU A 27 -11.45 7.00 3.02
C LEU A 27 -12.67 6.13 3.26
N ARG A 28 -13.61 6.15 2.31
CA ARG A 28 -14.71 5.18 2.22
C ARG A 28 -14.48 4.27 1.02
N SER A 29 -14.36 2.96 1.25
CA SER A 29 -14.25 1.95 0.18
C SER A 29 -15.52 1.11 0.09
N PHE A 30 -16.01 0.86 -1.12
CA PHE A 30 -17.24 0.08 -1.38
C PHE A 30 -16.99 -1.31 -1.97
N GLY A 31 -15.75 -1.62 -2.36
CA GLY A 31 -15.37 -2.93 -2.88
C GLY A 31 -14.43 -3.69 -1.96
N THR A 32 -13.92 -4.81 -2.44
CA THR A 32 -12.87 -5.57 -1.75
C THR A 32 -11.51 -4.96 -2.08
N ALA A 33 -10.87 -4.39 -1.07
CA ALA A 33 -9.51 -3.85 -1.19
C ALA A 33 -8.62 -4.42 -0.08
N VAL A 34 -7.36 -4.72 -0.41
CA VAL A 34 -6.38 -5.25 0.57
C VAL A 34 -6.16 -4.31 1.76
N TYR A 35 -6.40 -3.01 1.56
CA TYR A 35 -6.30 -1.96 2.57
C TYR A 35 -7.62 -1.70 3.30
N ALA A 36 -8.71 -2.44 3.04
CA ALA A 36 -10.00 -2.25 3.71
C ALA A 36 -9.94 -2.77 5.16
N LYS A 37 -9.23 -2.05 6.02
CA LYS A 37 -9.06 -2.36 7.44
C LYS A 37 -9.88 -1.38 8.29
N PRO A 38 -10.54 -1.84 9.35
CA PRO A 38 -11.44 -1.00 10.16
C PRO A 38 -10.72 0.18 10.83
N GLU A 39 -9.40 0.08 11.04
CA GLU A 39 -8.59 1.12 11.66
C GLU A 39 -8.45 2.37 10.77
N PHE A 40 -8.59 2.24 9.45
CA PHE A 40 -8.30 3.35 8.54
C PHE A 40 -9.22 3.45 7.32
N VAL A 41 -10.24 2.60 7.19
CA VAL A 41 -11.32 2.78 6.22
C VAL A 41 -12.64 2.96 6.96
N SER A 42 -13.32 4.07 6.69
CA SER A 42 -14.60 4.41 7.30
C SER A 42 -15.69 3.45 6.85
N THR A 43 -16.53 3.04 7.79
CA THR A 43 -17.77 2.30 7.56
C THR A 43 -19.00 3.19 7.65
N GLN A 44 -18.82 4.50 7.89
CA GLN A 44 -19.91 5.45 8.03
C GLN A 44 -20.84 5.43 6.79
N PRO A 45 -22.16 5.62 6.99
CA PRO A 45 -23.07 5.93 5.88
C PRO A 45 -22.59 7.16 5.11
N LEU A 46 -22.81 7.19 3.80
CA LEU A 46 -22.19 8.18 2.93
C LEU A 46 -22.52 9.64 3.32
N ALA A 47 -23.75 9.90 3.75
CA ALA A 47 -24.15 11.23 4.23
C ALA A 47 -23.37 11.66 5.48
N ALA A 48 -23.20 10.75 6.45
CA ALA A 48 -22.42 11.00 7.66
C ALA A 48 -20.92 11.16 7.34
N PHE A 49 -20.39 10.31 6.45
CA PHE A 49 -19.01 10.38 5.97
C PHE A 49 -18.69 11.74 5.33
N PHE A 50 -19.57 12.30 4.50
CA PHE A 50 -19.32 13.61 3.91
C PHE A 50 -19.52 14.77 4.89
N ALA A 51 -20.43 14.63 5.86
CA ALA A 51 -20.68 15.66 6.85
C ALA A 51 -19.55 15.77 7.89
N ALA A 52 -19.12 14.64 8.45
CA ALA A 52 -18.11 14.56 9.50
C ALA A 52 -17.37 13.21 9.43
N PRO A 53 -16.38 13.09 8.53
CA PRO A 53 -15.67 11.83 8.35
C PRO A 53 -14.74 11.53 9.52
N ASP A 54 -14.74 10.28 9.96
CA ASP A 54 -13.74 9.78 10.91
C ASP A 54 -12.36 9.73 10.24
N ARG A 55 -11.33 10.17 10.97
CA ARG A 55 -9.95 10.15 10.47
C ARG A 55 -9.36 8.75 10.58
N PRO A 56 -8.53 8.34 9.60
CA PRO A 56 -7.86 7.05 9.67
C PRO A 56 -6.81 7.03 10.79
N ASP A 57 -6.60 5.87 11.41
CA ASP A 57 -5.41 5.63 12.22
C ASP A 57 -4.17 5.58 11.31
N THR A 58 -3.48 6.72 11.24
CA THR A 58 -2.27 6.86 10.41
C THR A 58 -1.10 6.00 10.90
N ARG A 59 -1.08 5.59 12.17
CA ARG A 59 -0.03 4.70 12.70
C ARG A 59 -0.29 3.27 12.24
N ALA A 60 -1.51 2.77 12.43
CA ALA A 60 -1.91 1.46 11.93
C ALA A 60 -1.70 1.34 10.40
N TYR A 61 -2.01 2.41 9.65
CA TYR A 61 -1.74 2.44 8.21
C TYR A 61 -0.24 2.38 7.87
N ARG A 62 0.64 3.05 8.64
CA ARG A 62 2.09 2.95 8.44
C ARG A 62 2.62 1.56 8.68
N ASP A 63 2.16 0.90 9.75
CA ASP A 63 2.54 -0.48 10.08
C ASP A 63 2.08 -1.45 8.97
N TYR A 64 0.83 -1.31 8.54
CA TYR A 64 0.29 -2.04 7.38
C TYR A 64 1.13 -1.84 6.11
N ARG A 65 1.46 -0.58 5.79
CA ARG A 65 2.26 -0.27 4.60
C ARG A 65 3.67 -0.85 4.70
N GLN A 66 4.29 -0.79 5.86
CA GLN A 66 5.61 -1.37 6.09
C GLN A 66 5.57 -2.88 5.88
N TYR A 67 4.58 -3.56 6.46
CA TYR A 67 4.34 -4.98 6.24
C TYR A 67 4.20 -5.33 4.75
N LEU A 68 3.42 -4.55 3.98
CA LEU A 68 3.31 -4.78 2.53
C LEU A 68 4.66 -4.62 1.80
N LEU A 69 5.46 -3.62 2.18
CA LEU A 69 6.78 -3.39 1.58
C LEU A 69 7.75 -4.54 1.87
N GLU A 70 7.67 -5.12 3.06
CA GLU A 70 8.51 -6.24 3.48
C GLU A 70 8.08 -7.58 2.91
N THR A 71 6.82 -7.73 2.51
CA THR A 71 6.26 -9.01 2.05
C THR A 71 5.95 -9.04 0.56
N SER A 72 4.98 -8.24 0.10
CA SER A 72 4.36 -8.41 -1.23
C SER A 72 4.77 -7.38 -2.27
N GLN A 73 5.31 -6.23 -1.88
CA GLN A 73 5.71 -5.20 -2.83
C GLN A 73 7.12 -5.43 -3.34
N VAL A 74 7.26 -5.45 -4.67
CA VAL A 74 8.55 -5.58 -5.35
C VAL A 74 8.83 -4.31 -6.17
N ALA A 75 10.05 -3.78 -6.08
CA ALA A 75 10.40 -2.55 -6.77
C ALA A 75 10.45 -2.75 -8.30
N GLY A 76 9.65 -1.99 -9.04
CA GLY A 76 9.65 -2.03 -10.51
C GLY A 76 8.32 -1.62 -11.11
N GLY A 77 8.04 -2.10 -12.32
CA GLY A 77 6.76 -1.86 -12.99
C GLY A 77 6.66 -2.48 -14.37
N PHE A 78 5.44 -2.76 -14.81
CA PHE A 78 5.18 -3.47 -16.07
C PHE A 78 5.36 -2.58 -17.31
N TYR A 79 5.00 -1.31 -17.22
CA TYR A 79 4.78 -0.46 -18.40
C TYR A 79 6.04 0.17 -18.98
N SER A 80 7.12 0.33 -18.20
CA SER A 80 8.36 0.93 -18.68
C SER A 80 9.50 -0.08 -18.76
N ALA A 81 10.37 0.06 -19.75
CA ALA A 81 11.57 -0.78 -19.86
C ALA A 81 12.45 -0.66 -18.60
N ARG A 82 12.55 0.54 -18.01
CA ARG A 82 13.24 0.76 -16.74
C ARG A 82 12.59 0.01 -15.58
N GLY A 83 11.26 0.08 -15.47
CA GLY A 83 10.49 -0.61 -14.43
C GLY A 83 10.62 -2.13 -14.53
N ARG A 84 10.53 -2.68 -15.75
CA ARG A 84 10.72 -4.11 -15.98
C ARG A 84 12.13 -4.57 -15.64
N ARG A 85 13.16 -3.80 -16.03
CA ARG A 85 14.55 -4.10 -15.65
C ARG A 85 14.77 -4.06 -14.14
N ALA A 86 14.12 -3.15 -13.42
CA ALA A 86 14.21 -3.11 -11.96
C ALA A 86 13.56 -4.35 -11.33
N LEU A 87 12.36 -4.71 -11.78
CA LEU A 87 11.61 -5.87 -11.30
C LEU A 87 12.37 -7.19 -11.55
N LEU A 88 12.88 -7.37 -12.77
CA LEU A 88 13.54 -8.62 -13.19
C LEU A 88 14.80 -8.97 -12.39
N ARG A 89 15.42 -7.98 -11.71
CA ARG A 89 16.58 -8.24 -10.83
C ARG A 89 16.25 -8.96 -9.53
N GLN A 90 14.98 -9.00 -9.14
CA GLN A 90 14.54 -9.56 -7.86
C GLN A 90 13.52 -10.68 -8.04
N ILE A 91 12.66 -10.59 -9.06
CA ILE A 91 11.50 -11.48 -9.16
C ILE A 91 11.86 -12.94 -9.42
N VAL A 92 12.95 -13.21 -10.16
CA VAL A 92 13.37 -14.59 -10.47
C VAL A 92 13.81 -15.30 -9.20
N ASP A 93 14.68 -14.66 -8.41
CA ASP A 93 15.14 -15.22 -7.13
C ASP A 93 13.97 -15.41 -6.15
N LEU A 94 13.02 -14.46 -6.11
CA LEU A 94 11.81 -14.59 -5.29
C LEU A 94 10.90 -15.75 -5.72
N MET A 95 10.79 -16.02 -7.02
CA MET A 95 9.96 -17.11 -7.54
C MET A 95 10.58 -18.49 -7.30
N LEU A 96 11.90 -18.56 -7.12
CA LEU A 96 12.66 -19.80 -6.93
C LEU A 96 13.06 -20.06 -5.47
N ALA A 97 12.76 -19.13 -4.56
CA ALA A 97 13.09 -19.28 -3.14
C ALA A 97 12.26 -20.38 -2.47
N ASP A 98 12.89 -21.12 -1.56
CA ASP A 98 12.22 -22.17 -0.78
C ASP A 98 11.16 -21.62 0.18
N GLU A 99 11.39 -20.42 0.70
CA GLU A 99 10.47 -19.69 1.59
C GLU A 99 9.85 -18.50 0.86
N ASP A 100 8.53 -18.32 1.01
CA ASP A 100 7.87 -17.13 0.49
C ASP A 100 8.17 -15.88 1.35
N PRO A 101 7.93 -14.66 0.84
CA PRO A 101 8.22 -13.44 1.59
C PRO A 101 7.51 -13.26 2.93
N TYR A 102 6.33 -13.86 3.11
CA TYR A 102 5.60 -13.79 4.37
C TYR A 102 6.25 -14.70 5.40
N ASP A 103 6.65 -15.91 5.00
CA ASP A 103 7.41 -16.81 5.84
C ASP A 103 8.78 -16.23 6.20
N ALA A 104 9.50 -15.66 5.24
CA ALA A 104 10.79 -15.05 5.48
C ALA A 104 10.73 -13.88 6.48
N LEU A 105 9.65 -13.08 6.43
CA LEU A 105 9.43 -12.02 7.42
C LEU A 105 9.14 -12.60 8.81
N ARG A 106 8.29 -13.63 8.89
CA ARG A 106 7.93 -14.31 10.14
C ARG A 106 9.13 -15.00 10.80
N LEU A 107 10.03 -15.57 10.00
CA LEU A 107 11.22 -16.29 10.45
C LEU A 107 12.42 -15.36 10.69
N GLY A 108 12.35 -14.10 10.26
CA GLY A 108 13.44 -13.14 10.36
C GLY A 108 14.60 -13.41 9.37
N SER A 109 14.38 -14.27 8.37
CA SER A 109 15.32 -14.60 7.30
C SER A 109 15.24 -13.64 6.10
N ALA A 110 14.27 -12.71 6.10
CA ALA A 110 14.08 -11.76 5.00
C ALA A 110 15.33 -10.92 4.74
N ALA A 111 15.90 -11.08 3.53
CA ALA A 111 17.03 -10.26 3.08
C ALA A 111 16.64 -8.76 3.10
N PRO A 112 17.57 -7.83 3.41
CA PRO A 112 17.28 -6.40 3.40
C PRO A 112 16.80 -6.00 2.01
N ARG A 113 15.51 -5.69 1.87
CA ARG A 113 14.95 -5.21 0.61
C ARG A 113 15.47 -3.79 0.37
N GLN A 114 16.61 -3.69 -0.33
CA GLN A 114 17.18 -2.41 -0.70
C GLN A 114 16.18 -1.65 -1.58
N GLN A 115 15.50 -0.66 -0.98
CA GLN A 115 14.86 0.38 -1.75
C GLN A 115 15.97 1.13 -2.47
N LEU A 116 16.15 0.84 -3.77
CA LEU A 116 17.13 1.50 -4.62
C LEU A 116 16.97 3.02 -4.46
N ARG A 117 17.88 3.65 -3.70
CA ARG A 117 17.98 5.10 -3.67
C ARG A 117 18.53 5.54 -5.02
N LEU A 118 17.81 6.44 -5.70
CA LEU A 118 18.39 7.18 -6.81
C LEU A 118 19.53 8.02 -6.23
N VAL A 119 20.78 7.67 -6.54
CA VAL A 119 21.89 8.60 -6.41
C VAL A 119 21.65 9.68 -7.46
N ARG A 120 21.57 10.93 -7.02
CA ARG A 120 21.33 12.09 -7.88
C ARG A 120 22.65 12.58 -8.46
#